data_AF-A0A820Y1R9-F1
#
_entry.id   AF-A0A820Y1R9-F1
#
_cell.length_a   1.000
_cell.length_b   1.000
_cell.length_c   1.000
_cell.angle_alpha   90.00
_cell.angle_beta   90.00
_cell.angle_gamma   90.00
#
_symmetry.space_group_name_H-M   'P 1'
#
loop_
_entity.id
_entity.type
_entity.pdbx_description
1 polymer ?
#
loop_
_entity_poly.entity_id
_entity_poly.type
_entity_poly.pdbx_seq_one_letter_code
_entity_poly.pdbx_strand_id
1 'polypeptide(L)'
;MGNVLFFKLDILLLILGFYIVIGLSLLLGLIGHCIYWLLYDSFGRYEKRLKRKLKWINNQRHDEYYVIIIGTGFSGLGMAIKMNELGMDNYILIERHEHVGGTWYANKYPGCACDVPSNLYSYSFEPNPKWSYYFSRQPEIAEYLEYCTDKYNIRRHIQFNTNARKRLLKQIARTNISDKYENKT
;
A
#
# COMPACT_ATOMS: atom_id res chain seq x y z
N MET A 1 -1.84 71.04 30.93
CA MET A 1 -0.66 70.15 30.72
C MET A 1 -0.99 68.66 30.74
N GLY A 2 -2.02 68.18 31.45
CA GLY A 2 -2.39 66.75 31.50
C GLY A 2 -2.74 66.10 30.15
N ASN A 3 -3.62 66.72 29.33
CA ASN A 3 -4.12 66.10 28.10
C ASN A 3 -3.05 65.80 27.02
N VAL A 4 -1.98 66.60 26.96
CA VAL A 4 -0.89 66.38 25.98
C VAL A 4 -0.01 65.19 26.38
N LEU A 5 0.13 64.94 27.69
CA LEU A 5 0.89 63.81 28.21
C LEU A 5 0.14 62.49 28.00
N PHE A 6 -1.18 62.48 28.24
CA PHE A 6 -2.05 61.33 27.95
C PHE A 6 -2.05 60.98 26.46
N PHE A 7 -2.20 61.98 25.58
CA PHE A 7 -2.16 61.76 24.13
C PHE A 7 -0.83 61.18 23.62
N LYS A 8 0.30 61.63 24.19
CA LYS A 8 1.62 61.06 23.88
C LYS A 8 1.76 59.61 24.35
N LEU A 9 1.19 59.27 25.51
CA LEU A 9 1.22 57.91 26.04
C LEU A 9 0.40 56.94 25.18
N ASP A 10 -0.78 57.35 24.71
CA ASP A 10 -1.63 56.55 23.83
C ASP A 10 -0.96 56.26 22.48
N ILE A 11 -0.31 57.26 21.88
CA ILE A 11 0.48 57.07 20.65
C ILE A 11 1.62 56.08 20.88
N LEU A 12 2.31 56.17 22.01
CA LEU A 12 3.43 55.29 22.34
C LEU A 12 2.98 53.84 22.54
N LEU A 13 1.82 53.64 23.19
CA LEU A 13 1.19 52.33 23.37
C LEU A 13 0.73 51.74 22.03
N LEU A 14 0.19 52.56 21.12
CA LEU A 14 -0.19 52.11 19.77
C LEU A 14 1.02 51.67 18.95
N ILE A 15 2.11 52.43 18.99
CA ILE A 15 3.37 52.09 18.32
C ILE A 15 3.94 50.80 18.91
N LEU A 16 3.96 50.67 20.24
CA LEU A 16 4.42 49.46 20.92
C LEU A 16 3.57 48.24 20.52
N GLY A 17 2.24 48.38 20.51
CA GLY A 17 1.31 47.34 20.07
C GLY A 17 1.57 46.89 18.63
N PHE A 18 1.83 47.84 17.72
CA PHE A 18 2.17 47.55 16.33
C PHE A 18 3.46 46.70 16.22
N TYR A 19 4.52 47.06 16.94
CA TYR A 19 5.76 46.27 16.96
C TYR A 19 5.58 44.89 17.59
N ILE A 20 4.74 44.76 18.62
CA ILE A 20 4.40 43.46 19.22
C ILE A 20 3.72 42.56 18.18
N VAL A 21 2.74 43.08 17.44
CA VAL A 21 2.01 42.31 16.41
C VAL A 21 2.94 41.86 15.28
N ILE A 22 3.83 42.75 14.82
CA ILE A 22 4.84 42.40 13.80
C ILE A 22 5.79 41.33 14.34
N GLY A 23 6.31 41.51 15.56
CA GLY A 23 7.21 40.55 16.19
C GLY A 23 6.58 39.18 16.35
N LEU A 24 5.32 39.11 16.78
CA LEU A 24 4.57 37.87 16.93
C LEU A 24 4.36 37.16 15.57
N SER A 25 4.04 37.95 14.53
CA SER A 25 3.82 37.43 13.18
C SER A 25 5.11 36.83 12.58
N LEU A 26 6.24 37.52 12.76
CA LEU A 26 7.55 37.02 12.33
C LEU A 26 7.94 35.75 13.11
N LEU A 27 7.70 35.71 14.42
CA LEU A 27 8.00 34.56 15.27
C LEU A 27 7.19 33.33 14.84
N LEU A 28 5.89 33.47 14.61
CA LEU A 28 5.02 32.39 14.13
C LEU A 28 5.46 31.89 12.75
N GLY A 29 5.83 32.80 11.84
CA GLY A 29 6.36 32.43 10.53
C GLY A 29 7.66 31.61 10.63
N LEU A 30 8.56 32.01 11.54
CA LEU A 30 9.84 31.32 11.76
C LEU A 30 9.63 29.93 12.38
N ILE A 31 8.75 29.82 13.37
CA ILE A 31 8.35 28.54 13.98
C ILE A 31 7.73 27.63 12.92
N GLY A 32 6.82 28.15 12.10
CA GLY A 32 6.21 27.40 11.01
C GLY A 32 7.23 26.88 9.99
N HIS A 33 8.21 27.71 9.63
CA HIS A 33 9.30 27.29 8.72
C HIS A 33 10.19 26.21 9.33
N CYS A 34 10.55 26.33 10.61
CA CYS A 34 11.31 25.31 11.33
C CYS A 34 10.54 23.98 11.43
N ILE A 35 9.24 24.03 11.73
CA ILE A 35 8.38 22.83 11.79
C ILE A 35 8.26 22.21 10.39
N TYR A 36 8.01 23.01 9.36
CA TYR A 36 7.96 22.53 7.98
C TYR A 36 9.25 21.82 7.60
N TRP A 37 10.40 22.41 7.90
CA TRP A 37 11.70 21.83 7.58
C TRP A 37 11.97 20.55 8.38
N LEU A 38 11.66 20.53 9.68
CA LEU A 38 11.78 19.32 10.52
C LEU A 38 10.89 18.18 10.03
N LEU A 39 9.64 18.48 9.69
CA LEU A 39 8.72 17.47 9.15
C LEU A 39 9.22 16.98 7.79
N TYR A 40 9.54 17.89 6.87
CA TYR A 40 10.03 17.53 5.53
C TYR A 40 11.31 16.69 5.59
N ASP A 41 12.26 17.07 6.43
CA ASP A 41 13.52 16.36 6.62
C ASP A 41 13.33 15.01 7.32
N SER A 42 12.43 14.93 8.32
CA SER A 42 12.05 13.67 8.96
C SER A 42 11.40 12.69 7.96
N PHE A 43 10.39 13.15 7.20
CA PHE A 43 9.71 12.36 6.18
C PHE A 43 10.66 11.97 5.04
N GLY A 44 11.48 12.91 4.54
CA GLY A 44 12.43 12.66 3.46
C GLY A 44 13.53 11.66 3.85
N ARG A 45 14.04 11.73 5.08
CA ARG A 45 14.99 10.72 5.60
C ARG A 45 14.34 9.34 5.73
N TYR A 46 13.10 9.28 6.20
CA TYR A 46 12.35 8.02 6.32
C TYR A 46 12.17 7.36 4.94
N GLU A 47 11.71 8.11 3.94
CA GLU A 47 11.50 7.60 2.58
C GLU A 47 12.82 7.12 1.95
N LYS A 48 13.91 7.88 2.08
CA LYS A 48 15.25 7.46 1.61
C LYS A 48 15.76 6.22 2.32
N ARG A 49 15.47 6.06 3.62
CA ARG A 49 15.85 4.85 4.39
C ARG A 49 15.05 3.64 3.93
N LEU A 50 13.75 3.81 3.67
CA LEU A 50 12.88 2.76 3.16
C LEU A 50 13.31 2.30 1.76
N LYS A 51 13.54 3.23 0.83
CA LYS A 51 14.04 2.92 -0.52
C LYS A 51 15.38 2.17 -0.49
N ARG A 52 16.32 2.57 0.39
CA ARG A 52 17.59 1.84 0.57
C ARG A 52 17.38 0.43 1.11
N LYS A 53 16.49 0.25 2.09
CA LYS A 53 16.17 -1.07 2.65
C LYS A 53 15.51 -1.98 1.61
N LEU A 54 14.57 -1.46 0.83
CA LEU A 54 13.92 -2.18 -0.27
C LEU A 54 14.93 -2.57 -1.36
N LYS A 55 15.83 -1.66 -1.76
CA LYS A 55 16.91 -1.96 -2.69
C LYS A 55 17.82 -3.09 -2.20
N TRP A 56 18.15 -3.11 -0.91
CA TRP A 56 18.96 -4.17 -0.32
C TRP A 56 18.23 -5.53 -0.32
N ILE A 57 16.93 -5.55 0.02
CA ILE A 57 16.10 -6.76 -0.06
C ILE A 57 16.07 -7.27 -1.51
N ASN A 58 15.86 -6.38 -2.48
CA ASN A 58 15.76 -6.80 -3.89
C ASN A 58 17.09 -7.27 -4.49
N ASN A 59 18.22 -6.87 -3.90
CA ASN A 59 19.55 -7.24 -4.38
C ASN A 59 20.08 -8.56 -3.79
N GLN A 60 19.28 -9.28 -2.97
CA GLN A 60 19.64 -10.64 -2.57
C GLN A 60 19.41 -11.63 -3.74
N ARG A 61 20.10 -12.77 -3.73
CA ARG A 61 20.18 -13.70 -4.87
C ARG A 61 18.79 -14.20 -5.29
N HIS A 62 18.57 -14.24 -6.61
CA HIS A 62 17.30 -14.48 -7.32
C HIS A 62 16.84 -15.95 -7.39
N ASP A 63 17.46 -16.87 -6.66
CA ASP A 63 17.20 -18.30 -6.86
C ASP A 63 15.91 -18.78 -6.17
N GLU A 64 15.36 -18.00 -5.23
CA GLU A 64 14.11 -18.29 -4.51
C GLU A 64 13.22 -17.06 -4.36
N TYR A 65 11.89 -17.27 -4.37
CA TYR A 65 10.91 -16.21 -4.11
C TYR A 65 10.94 -15.77 -2.65
N TYR A 66 11.01 -14.47 -2.36
CA TYR A 66 10.96 -13.98 -0.98
C TYR A 66 9.60 -14.16 -0.33
N VAL A 67 8.54 -14.10 -1.15
CA VAL A 67 7.16 -14.18 -0.68
C VAL A 67 6.38 -15.14 -1.56
N ILE A 68 5.68 -16.06 -0.90
CA ILE A 68 4.69 -16.93 -1.53
C ILE A 68 3.31 -16.49 -1.02
N ILE A 69 2.48 -16.01 -1.94
CA ILE A 69 1.10 -15.63 -1.68
C ILE A 69 0.21 -16.80 -2.10
N ILE A 70 -0.71 -17.22 -1.23
CA ILE A 70 -1.60 -18.34 -1.52
C ILE A 70 -3.01 -17.81 -1.82
N GLY A 71 -3.47 -18.02 -3.05
CA GLY A 71 -4.77 -17.62 -3.56
C GLY A 71 -4.76 -16.27 -4.27
N THR A 72 -5.69 -16.13 -5.23
CA THR A 72 -5.87 -14.94 -6.09
C THR A 72 -7.23 -14.27 -5.87
N GLY A 73 -7.71 -14.30 -4.62
CA GLY A 73 -8.83 -13.45 -4.19
C GLY A 73 -8.37 -12.02 -3.88
N PHE A 74 -9.29 -11.20 -3.34
CA PHE A 74 -9.02 -9.81 -2.98
C PHE A 74 -7.76 -9.62 -2.11
N SER A 75 -7.54 -10.47 -1.11
CA SER A 75 -6.38 -10.37 -0.23
C SER A 75 -5.06 -10.67 -0.95
N GLY A 76 -5.01 -11.74 -1.75
CA GLY A 76 -3.82 -12.15 -2.48
C GLY A 76 -3.42 -11.16 -3.56
N LEU A 77 -4.39 -10.71 -4.36
CA LEU A 77 -4.15 -9.67 -5.37
C LEU A 77 -3.78 -8.33 -4.72
N GLY A 78 -4.46 -7.94 -3.62
CA GLY A 78 -4.15 -6.71 -2.91
C GLY A 78 -2.72 -6.70 -2.35
N MET A 79 -2.25 -7.83 -1.82
CA MET A 79 -0.86 -8.00 -1.39
C MET A 79 0.10 -7.84 -2.57
N ALA A 80 -0.14 -8.53 -3.69
CA ALA A 80 0.71 -8.45 -4.87
C ALA A 80 0.79 -7.03 -5.46
N ILE A 81 -0.33 -6.30 -5.50
CA ILE A 81 -0.36 -4.88 -5.92
C ILE A 81 0.55 -4.05 -5.02
N LYS A 82 0.42 -4.19 -3.69
CA LYS A 82 1.24 -3.43 -2.75
C LYS A 82 2.71 -3.82 -2.80
N MET A 83 3.03 -5.09 -3.07
CA MET A 83 4.40 -5.50 -3.31
C MET A 83 4.98 -4.84 -4.57
N ASN A 84 4.24 -4.79 -5.68
CA ASN A 84 4.64 -4.09 -6.89
C ASN A 84 4.85 -2.58 -6.64
N GLU A 85 3.95 -1.91 -5.93
CA GLU A 85 4.09 -0.49 -5.55
C GLU A 85 5.36 -0.22 -4.72
N LEU A 86 5.77 -1.19 -3.89
CA LEU A 86 6.99 -1.11 -3.09
C LEU A 86 8.25 -1.52 -3.87
N GLY A 87 8.14 -1.88 -5.15
CA GLY A 87 9.25 -2.36 -5.97
C GLY A 87 9.80 -3.72 -5.51
N MET A 88 8.98 -4.52 -4.83
CA MET A 88 9.30 -5.88 -4.42
C MET A 88 8.64 -6.86 -5.39
N ASP A 89 9.33 -7.24 -6.45
CA ASP A 89 8.80 -8.07 -7.54
C ASP A 89 9.20 -9.55 -7.46
N ASN A 90 10.10 -9.92 -6.55
CA ASN A 90 10.47 -11.32 -6.30
C ASN A 90 9.45 -12.05 -5.39
N TYR A 91 8.26 -12.30 -5.94
CA TYR A 91 7.19 -13.09 -5.31
C TYR A 91 6.45 -13.96 -6.32
N ILE A 92 5.71 -14.94 -5.79
CA ILE A 92 4.81 -15.81 -6.56
C ILE A 92 3.45 -15.91 -5.88
N LEU A 93 2.37 -15.87 -6.66
CA LEU A 93 1.04 -16.27 -6.23
C LEU A 93 0.78 -17.71 -6.65
N ILE A 94 0.25 -18.51 -5.74
CA ILE A 94 -0.17 -19.88 -6.02
C ILE A 94 -1.69 -19.92 -6.02
N GLU A 95 -2.28 -20.27 -7.16
CA GLU A 95 -3.73 -20.43 -7.31
C GLU A 95 -4.06 -21.88 -7.63
N ARG A 96 -5.06 -22.43 -6.91
CA ARG A 96 -5.51 -23.80 -7.13
C ARG A 96 -6.32 -23.94 -8.41
N HIS A 97 -6.98 -22.87 -8.83
CA HIS A 97 -7.82 -22.78 -10.01
C HIS A 97 -7.04 -22.36 -11.24
N GLU A 98 -7.69 -22.41 -12.40
CA GLU A 98 -7.15 -21.99 -13.69
C GLU A 98 -7.28 -20.48 -13.96
N HIS A 99 -8.10 -19.77 -13.19
CA HIS A 99 -8.34 -18.33 -13.30
C HIS A 99 -8.30 -17.64 -11.93
N VAL A 100 -8.24 -16.31 -11.94
CA VAL A 100 -8.25 -15.50 -10.71
C VAL A 100 -9.67 -15.32 -10.18
N GLY A 101 -9.78 -14.88 -8.92
CA GLY A 101 -11.06 -14.46 -8.34
C GLY A 101 -11.36 -15.05 -6.97
N GLY A 102 -10.63 -16.10 -6.55
CA GLY A 102 -10.79 -16.72 -5.23
C GLY A 102 -12.24 -17.17 -4.99
N THR A 103 -12.89 -16.60 -3.97
CA THR A 103 -14.32 -16.84 -3.66
C THR A 103 -15.20 -16.59 -4.88
N TRP A 104 -14.93 -15.53 -5.63
CA TRP A 104 -15.73 -15.14 -6.78
C TRP A 104 -15.44 -16.00 -8.01
N TYR A 105 -14.33 -16.73 -8.05
CA TYR A 105 -14.15 -17.78 -9.06
C TYR A 105 -14.84 -19.08 -8.65
N ALA A 106 -14.72 -19.46 -7.38
CA ALA A 106 -15.14 -20.76 -6.86
C ALA A 106 -16.66 -20.93 -6.78
N ASN A 107 -17.42 -19.85 -6.67
CA ASN A 107 -18.88 -19.88 -6.48
C ASN A 107 -19.58 -19.40 -7.75
N LYS A 108 -20.38 -20.25 -8.39
CA LYS A 108 -21.11 -19.93 -9.63
C LYS A 108 -22.57 -20.42 -9.58
N TYR A 109 -23.23 -20.26 -8.45
CA TYR A 109 -24.64 -20.62 -8.30
C TYR A 109 -25.56 -19.45 -8.68
N PRO A 110 -26.81 -19.71 -9.13
CA PRO A 110 -27.77 -18.66 -9.47
C PRO A 110 -28.01 -17.71 -8.30
N GLY A 111 -27.92 -16.40 -8.54
CA GLY A 111 -28.12 -15.38 -7.51
C GLY A 111 -26.90 -15.09 -6.63
N CYS A 112 -25.73 -15.68 -6.91
CA CYS A 112 -24.50 -15.35 -6.18
C CYS A 112 -24.15 -13.86 -6.31
N ALA A 113 -24.13 -13.16 -5.18
CA ALA A 113 -23.90 -11.72 -5.08
C ALA A 113 -23.22 -11.36 -3.75
N CYS A 114 -22.66 -10.16 -3.68
CA CYS A 114 -22.12 -9.61 -2.44
C CYS A 114 -23.23 -8.97 -1.59
N ASP A 115 -23.09 -9.08 -0.27
CA ASP A 115 -23.93 -8.43 0.73
C ASP A 115 -23.44 -7.01 1.09
N VAL A 116 -22.25 -6.63 0.64
CA VAL A 116 -21.68 -5.29 0.78
C VAL A 116 -22.09 -4.43 -0.42
N PRO A 117 -22.48 -3.16 -0.21
CA PRO A 117 -22.71 -2.21 -1.30
C PRO A 117 -21.51 -2.15 -2.26
N SER A 118 -21.77 -2.24 -3.57
CA SER A 118 -20.72 -2.44 -4.58
C SER A 118 -19.65 -1.34 -4.56
N ASN A 119 -20.05 -0.09 -4.30
CA ASN A 119 -19.13 1.05 -4.15
C ASN A 119 -18.13 0.90 -2.99
N LEU A 120 -18.42 0.05 -2.01
CA LEU A 120 -17.54 -0.29 -0.89
C LEU A 120 -16.78 -1.60 -1.11
N TYR A 121 -17.12 -2.37 -2.15
CA TYR A 121 -16.55 -3.69 -2.45
C TYR A 121 -15.53 -3.64 -3.60
N SER A 122 -14.67 -2.63 -3.56
CA SER A 122 -13.51 -2.42 -4.44
C SER A 122 -12.31 -2.00 -3.62
N TYR A 123 -11.09 -2.15 -4.16
CA TYR A 123 -9.91 -1.57 -3.51
C TYR A 123 -10.06 -0.05 -3.38
N SER A 124 -9.65 0.49 -2.24
CA SER A 124 -9.72 1.94 -1.98
C SER A 124 -8.90 2.77 -2.98
N PHE A 125 -7.85 2.18 -3.55
CA PHE A 125 -7.01 2.79 -4.58
C PHE A 125 -7.47 2.47 -6.02
N GLU A 126 -8.45 1.58 -6.19
CA GLU A 126 -9.01 1.18 -7.50
C GLU A 126 -10.54 1.06 -7.41
N PRO A 127 -11.27 2.16 -7.19
CA PRO A 127 -12.73 2.13 -7.19
C PRO A 127 -13.25 1.77 -8.58
N ASN A 128 -14.33 1.00 -8.65
CA ASN A 128 -14.94 0.63 -9.93
C ASN A 128 -16.22 1.45 -10.18
N PRO A 129 -16.22 2.41 -11.13
CA PRO A 129 -17.41 3.19 -11.46
C PRO A 129 -18.42 2.42 -12.33
N LYS A 130 -18.06 1.22 -12.82
CA LYS A 130 -18.87 0.43 -13.75
C LYS A 130 -19.83 -0.53 -13.08
N TRP A 131 -19.95 -0.50 -11.75
CA TRP A 131 -20.91 -1.33 -11.04
C TRP A 131 -22.34 -1.07 -11.53
N SER A 132 -22.99 -2.11 -12.02
CA SER A 132 -24.33 -2.10 -12.62
C SER A 132 -25.42 -2.30 -11.56
N TYR A 133 -25.06 -2.88 -10.41
CA TYR A 133 -25.95 -3.16 -9.30
C TYR A 133 -25.46 -2.51 -8.01
N TYR A 134 -26.39 -2.13 -7.13
CA TYR A 134 -26.06 -1.69 -5.77
C TYR A 134 -25.40 -2.79 -4.94
N PHE A 135 -25.75 -4.05 -5.20
CA PHE A 135 -25.10 -5.25 -4.69
C PHE A 135 -24.62 -6.09 -5.86
N SER A 136 -23.32 -6.01 -6.17
CA SER A 136 -22.75 -6.61 -7.37
C SER A 136 -22.83 -8.13 -7.33
N ARG A 137 -23.15 -8.70 -8.49
CA ARG A 137 -23.23 -10.14 -8.70
C ARG A 137 -21.84 -10.71 -8.93
N GLN A 138 -21.70 -12.01 -8.70
CA GLN A 138 -20.42 -12.70 -8.86
C GLN A 138 -19.70 -12.44 -10.20
N PRO A 139 -20.35 -12.43 -11.38
CA PRO A 139 -19.65 -12.22 -12.64
C PRO A 139 -18.94 -10.87 -12.71
N GLU A 140 -19.59 -9.83 -12.19
CA GLU A 140 -19.08 -8.46 -12.20
C GLU A 140 -17.88 -8.29 -11.26
N ILE A 141 -17.94 -8.94 -10.10
CA ILE A 141 -16.83 -8.93 -9.14
C ILE A 141 -15.64 -9.75 -9.68
N ALA A 142 -15.91 -10.88 -10.34
CA ALA A 142 -14.88 -11.67 -11.00
C ALA A 142 -14.18 -10.86 -12.11
N GLU A 143 -14.95 -10.15 -12.94
CA GLU A 143 -14.40 -9.26 -13.98
C GLU A 143 -13.55 -8.13 -13.38
N TYR A 144 -13.98 -7.53 -12.26
CA TYR A 144 -13.20 -6.52 -11.55
C TYR A 144 -11.84 -7.06 -11.06
N LEU A 145 -11.80 -8.29 -10.54
CA LEU A 145 -10.54 -8.92 -10.09
C LEU A 145 -9.63 -9.30 -11.27
N GLU A 146 -10.19 -9.77 -12.38
CA GLU A 146 -9.45 -9.99 -13.63
C GLU A 146 -8.83 -8.67 -14.14
N TYR A 147 -9.63 -7.59 -14.19
CA TYR A 147 -9.16 -6.25 -14.55
C TYR A 147 -7.98 -5.78 -13.67
N CYS A 148 -8.10 -5.91 -12.35
CA CYS A 148 -7.02 -5.54 -11.44
C CYS A 148 -5.76 -6.39 -11.68
N THR A 149 -5.92 -7.69 -11.91
CA THR A 149 -4.80 -8.59 -12.17
C THR A 149 -3.99 -8.15 -13.39
N ASP A 150 -4.66 -7.74 -14.46
CA ASP A 150 -4.01 -7.30 -15.69
C ASP A 150 -3.45 -5.87 -15.58
N LYS A 151 -4.23 -4.93 -15.04
CA LYS A 151 -3.81 -3.52 -14.86
C LYS A 151 -2.51 -3.40 -14.08
N TYR A 152 -2.38 -4.17 -13.00
CA TYR A 152 -1.22 -4.13 -12.12
C TYR A 152 -0.14 -5.16 -12.49
N ASN A 153 -0.28 -5.80 -13.66
CA ASN A 153 0.66 -6.79 -14.22
C ASN A 153 1.02 -7.92 -13.25
N ILE A 154 0.01 -8.42 -12.53
CA ILE A 154 0.18 -9.47 -11.52
C ILE A 154 0.17 -10.85 -12.18
N ARG A 155 -0.53 -11.02 -13.31
CA ARG A 155 -0.74 -12.32 -13.95
C ARG A 155 0.55 -13.13 -14.15
N ARG A 156 1.64 -12.46 -14.53
CA ARG A 156 2.97 -13.09 -14.74
C ARG A 156 3.58 -13.70 -13.46
N HIS A 157 3.12 -13.28 -12.29
CA HIS A 157 3.54 -13.81 -10.99
C HIS A 157 2.64 -14.94 -10.50
N ILE A 158 1.58 -15.29 -11.23
CA ILE A 158 0.61 -16.31 -10.80
C ILE A 158 0.96 -17.67 -11.41
N GLN A 159 1.06 -18.66 -10.53
CA GLN A 159 1.11 -20.07 -10.91
C GLN A 159 -0.27 -20.70 -10.66
N PHE A 160 -1.03 -20.84 -11.73
CA PHE A 160 -2.36 -21.47 -11.73
C PHE A 160 -2.27 -23.00 -11.56
N ASN A 161 -3.43 -23.63 -11.35
CA ASN A 161 -3.59 -25.09 -11.24
C ASN A 161 -2.64 -25.74 -10.23
N THR A 162 -2.28 -25.00 -9.19
CA THR A 162 -1.26 -25.39 -8.22
C THR A 162 -1.85 -25.36 -6.83
N ASN A 163 -2.00 -26.54 -6.24
CA ASN A 163 -2.38 -26.65 -4.84
C ASN A 163 -1.16 -26.34 -3.95
N ALA A 164 -1.31 -25.39 -3.02
CA ALA A 164 -0.23 -24.97 -2.12
C ALA A 164 0.39 -26.15 -1.35
N ARG A 165 -0.42 -27.11 -0.89
CA ARG A 165 0.07 -28.32 -0.21
C ARG A 165 0.99 -29.14 -1.12
N LYS A 166 0.60 -29.34 -2.39
CA LYS A 166 1.41 -30.09 -3.36
C LYS A 166 2.72 -29.37 -3.67
N ARG A 167 2.70 -28.04 -3.76
CA ARG A 167 3.91 -27.22 -3.97
C ARG A 167 4.86 -27.27 -2.76
N LEU A 168 4.31 -27.16 -1.54
CA LEU A 168 5.09 -27.21 -0.30
C LEU A 168 5.73 -28.59 -0.11
N LEU A 169 4.98 -29.67 -0.33
CA LEU A 169 5.52 -31.04 -0.29
C LEU A 169 6.65 -31.24 -1.31
N LYS A 170 6.50 -30.70 -2.53
CA LYS A 170 7.56 -30.73 -3.55
C LYS A 170 8.80 -29.94 -3.12
N GLN A 171 8.63 -28.84 -2.39
CA GLN A 171 9.74 -28.06 -1.85
C GLN A 171 10.45 -28.82 -0.73
N ILE A 172 9.71 -29.35 0.26
CA ILE A 172 10.25 -30.14 1.36
C ILE A 172 10.99 -31.40 0.84
N ALA A 173 10.43 -32.06 -0.17
CA ALA A 173 11.10 -33.20 -0.79
C ALA A 173 12.43 -32.82 -1.45
N ARG A 174 12.53 -31.62 -2.06
CA ARG A 174 13.78 -31.14 -2.66
C ARG A 174 14.84 -30.82 -1.60
N THR A 175 14.47 -30.16 -0.50
CA THR A 175 15.40 -29.84 0.59
C THR A 175 15.87 -31.09 1.33
N ASN A 176 14.98 -32.05 1.59
CA ASN A 176 15.36 -33.32 2.22
C ASN A 176 16.29 -34.17 1.33
N ILE A 177 16.20 -34.00 0.01
CA ILE A 177 17.12 -34.65 -0.93
C ILE A 177 18.48 -33.93 -0.91
N SER A 178 18.54 -32.60 -0.92
CA SER A 178 19.81 -31.86 -0.83
C SER A 178 20.57 -32.16 0.46
N ASP A 179 19.89 -32.14 1.61
CA ASP A 179 20.50 -32.41 2.92
C ASP A 179 21.09 -33.82 3.01
N LYS A 180 20.52 -34.79 2.28
CA LYS A 180 20.99 -36.18 2.23
C LYS A 180 22.26 -36.36 1.40
N TYR A 181 22.57 -35.43 0.49
CA TYR A 181 23.80 -35.43 -0.31
C TYR A 181 24.89 -34.54 0.29
N GLU A 182 24.54 -33.49 1.05
CA GLU A 182 25.51 -32.63 1.74
C GLU A 182 26.13 -33.27 2.99
N ASN A 183 25.39 -34.13 3.70
CA ASN A 183 25.88 -34.82 4.92
C ASN A 183 26.66 -36.13 4.64
N LYS A 184 27.12 -36.35 3.40
CA LYS A 184 27.81 -37.60 2.98
C LYS A 184 29.24 -37.39 2.46
N THR A 185 29.78 -36.18 2.60
CA THR A 185 31.18 -35.80 2.36
C THR A 185 31.81 -35.32 3.65
#